data_AF-A0A183I4R9-F1
#
_entry.id   AF-A0A183I4R9-F1
#
_cell.length_a   1.000
_cell.length_b   1.000
_cell.length_c   1.000
_cell.angle_alpha   90.00
_cell.angle_beta   90.00
_cell.angle_gamma   90.00
#
_symmetry.space_group_name_H-M   'P 1'
#
loop_
_entity.id
_entity.type
_entity.pdbx_description
1 polymer ?
#
loop_
_entity_poly.entity_id
_entity_poly.type
_entity_poly.pdbx_seq_one_letter_code
_entity_poly.pdbx_strand_id
1 'polypeptide(L)'
;MRNTCYFPSRIRQIFSDFAVMIAIVIMTCIDMYVGINTPKLNVPSTFRPTWEGRGWYVPPFNGNPLWTTIVSFIPAILACILIFMDQQITTVIVNRKENKLKKGYGYHLDLCVLSLLILVVGILGLPIYVAATVLSINHVNSLKLESESRAPGEVAQFIGVR
;
A
#
# COMPACT_ATOMS: atom_id res chain seq x y z
N MET A 1 9.22 22.61 3.91
CA MET A 1 8.76 23.47 5.03
C MET A 1 9.01 22.87 6.43
N ARG A 2 9.60 21.67 6.57
CA ARG A 2 9.76 21.01 7.88
C ARG A 2 10.96 21.50 8.72
N ASN A 3 11.88 22.30 8.15
CA ASN A 3 13.07 22.83 8.84
C ASN A 3 13.19 24.36 8.84
N THR A 4 12.15 25.10 8.40
CA THR A 4 12.20 26.57 8.30
C THR A 4 11.74 27.23 9.60
N CYS A 5 12.40 28.32 10.01
CA CYS A 5 12.08 29.11 11.21
C CYS A 5 10.84 30.01 11.05
N TYR A 6 10.24 30.05 9.87
CA TYR A 6 9.05 30.85 9.60
C TYR A 6 7.79 30.03 9.92
N PHE A 7 6.84 30.66 10.63
CA PHE A 7 5.56 30.14 11.16
C PHE A 7 5.61 29.33 12.49
N PRO A 8 4.56 29.42 13.32
CA PRO A 8 4.42 28.61 14.53
C PRO A 8 4.35 27.12 14.19
N SER A 9 4.92 26.29 15.08
CA SER A 9 5.13 24.85 14.90
C SER A 9 3.87 24.07 14.49
N ARG A 10 2.72 24.38 15.10
CA ARG A 10 1.41 23.76 14.78
C ARG A 10 1.01 23.96 13.31
N ILE A 11 1.13 25.19 12.80
CA ILE A 11 0.76 25.51 11.40
C ILE A 11 1.73 24.81 10.43
N ARG A 12 3.03 24.83 10.75
CA ARG A 12 4.07 24.20 9.94
C ARG A 12 3.91 22.68 9.82
N GLN A 13 3.46 22.02 10.89
CA GLN A 13 3.15 20.58 10.87
C GLN A 13 1.94 20.29 9.97
N ILE A 14 0.83 21.02 10.13
CA ILE A 14 -0.37 20.86 9.29
C ILE A 14 -0.03 21.03 7.80
N PHE A 15 0.66 22.12 7.44
CA PHE A 15 1.06 22.34 6.04
C PHE A 15 2.03 21.28 5.52
N SER A 16 2.92 20.75 6.37
CA SER A 16 3.86 19.70 5.97
C SER A 16 3.17 18.36 5.72
N ASP A 17 2.13 18.04 6.49
CA ASP A 17 1.41 16.76 6.37
C ASP A 17 0.43 16.77 5.18
N PHE A 18 -0.19 17.92 4.90
CA PHE A 18 -1.09 18.10 3.75
C PHE A 18 -0.41 18.57 2.47
N ALA A 19 0.91 18.82 2.48
CA ALA A 19 1.65 19.37 1.34
C ALA A 19 1.42 18.62 0.03
N VAL A 20 1.45 17.27 0.07
CA VAL A 20 1.24 16.43 -1.12
C VAL A 20 -0.17 16.61 -1.68
N MET A 21 -1.17 16.64 -0.81
CA MET A 21 -2.58 16.79 -1.19
C MET A 21 -2.82 18.18 -1.81
N ILE A 22 -2.33 19.23 -1.14
CA ILE A 22 -2.41 20.63 -1.62
C ILE A 22 -1.71 20.76 -2.98
N ALA A 23 -0.54 20.16 -3.17
CA ALA A 23 0.18 20.19 -4.44
C ALA A 23 -0.60 19.53 -5.58
N ILE A 24 -1.22 18.38 -5.34
CA ILE A 24 -2.08 17.71 -6.33
C ILE A 24 -3.26 18.62 -6.72
N VAL A 25 -3.92 19.26 -5.74
CA VAL A 25 -5.04 20.16 -6.01
C VAL A 25 -4.61 21.39 -6.82
N ILE A 26 -3.53 22.05 -6.43
CA ILE A 26 -3.04 23.24 -7.15
C ILE A 26 -2.64 22.87 -8.57
N MET A 27 -1.89 21.78 -8.76
CA MET A 27 -1.42 21.39 -10.08
C MET A 27 -2.56 20.95 -11.01
N THR A 28 -3.58 20.27 -10.47
CA THR A 28 -4.78 19.91 -11.24
C THR A 28 -5.64 21.14 -11.58
N CYS A 29 -5.76 22.13 -10.68
CA CYS A 29 -6.41 23.40 -10.98
C CYS A 29 -5.69 24.18 -12.10
N ILE A 30 -4.35 24.21 -12.08
CA ILE A 30 -3.55 24.84 -13.14
C ILE A 30 -3.74 24.10 -14.46
N ASP A 31 -3.68 22.77 -14.47
CA ASP A 31 -3.93 21.95 -15.66
C ASP A 31 -5.31 22.24 -16.29
N MET A 32 -6.34 22.37 -15.45
CA MET A 32 -7.69 22.75 -15.90
C MET A 32 -7.74 24.17 -16.48
N TYR A 33 -7.00 25.13 -15.91
CA TYR A 33 -6.99 26.52 -16.39
C TYR A 33 -6.19 26.71 -17.70
N VAL A 34 -5.06 26.00 -17.83
CA VAL A 34 -4.17 26.11 -18.99
C VAL A 34 -4.69 25.30 -20.19
N GLY A 35 -5.53 24.29 -19.95
CA GLY A 35 -6.26 23.59 -21.02
C GLY A 35 -5.39 22.72 -21.94
N ILE A 36 -4.21 22.30 -21.48
CA ILE A 36 -3.33 21.40 -22.22
C ILE A 36 -3.84 19.96 -22.09
N ASN A 37 -3.81 19.20 -23.19
CA ASN A 37 -4.16 17.78 -23.19
C ASN A 37 -3.06 16.97 -22.50
N THR A 38 -3.14 16.86 -21.18
CA THR A 38 -2.32 15.95 -20.37
C THR A 38 -3.00 14.57 -20.28
N PRO A 39 -2.23 13.47 -20.17
CA PRO A 39 -2.80 12.14 -19.97
C PRO A 39 -3.46 12.08 -18.59
N LYS A 40 -4.80 12.08 -18.57
CA LYS A 40 -5.61 12.01 -17.35
C LYS A 40 -5.90 10.56 -16.98
N LEU A 41 -6.14 10.31 -15.70
CA LEU A 41 -6.50 8.99 -15.21
C LEU A 41 -7.86 8.57 -15.79
N ASN A 42 -7.84 7.61 -16.70
CA ASN A 42 -9.06 7.05 -17.28
C ASN A 42 -9.61 5.95 -16.37
N VAL A 43 -10.72 6.24 -15.67
CA VAL A 43 -11.40 5.27 -14.81
C VAL A 43 -12.68 4.83 -15.51
N PRO A 44 -12.86 3.51 -15.79
CA PRO A 44 -14.10 3.03 -16.39
C PRO A 44 -15.29 3.26 -15.45
N SER A 45 -16.41 3.71 -15.99
CA SER A 45 -17.64 4.02 -15.22
C SER A 45 -18.37 2.77 -14.71
N THR A 46 -18.05 1.60 -15.25
CA THR A 46 -18.66 0.32 -14.87
C THR A 46 -17.57 -0.70 -14.56
N PHE A 47 -17.71 -1.43 -13.46
CA PHE A 47 -16.90 -2.61 -13.20
C PHE A 47 -17.20 -3.68 -14.24
N ARG A 48 -16.23 -3.98 -15.10
CA ARG A 48 -16.31 -5.04 -16.09
C ARG A 48 -15.18 -6.04 -15.83
N PRO A 49 -15.42 -7.35 -16.04
CA PRO A 49 -14.34 -8.32 -16.09
C PRO A 49 -13.37 -7.95 -17.22
N THR A 50 -12.11 -8.40 -17.12
CA THR A 50 -11.05 -8.08 -18.10
C THR A 50 -11.42 -8.43 -19.54
N TRP A 51 -12.39 -9.33 -19.75
CA TRP A 51 -12.90 -9.71 -21.05
C TRP A 51 -14.44 -9.85 -21.03
N GLU A 52 -15.11 -9.31 -22.04
CA GLU A 52 -16.57 -9.30 -22.20
C GLU A 52 -17.23 -10.70 -22.24
N GLY A 53 -16.46 -11.76 -22.54
CA GLY A 53 -16.94 -13.16 -22.53
C GLY A 53 -16.70 -13.93 -21.22
N ARG A 54 -16.11 -13.31 -20.19
CA ARG A 54 -15.72 -13.99 -18.95
C ARG A 54 -16.64 -13.61 -17.79
N GLY A 55 -17.22 -14.60 -17.11
CA GLY A 55 -17.89 -14.40 -15.83
C GLY A 55 -16.89 -14.09 -14.69
N TRP A 56 -17.37 -13.59 -13.56
CA TRP A 56 -16.52 -13.32 -12.38
C TRP A 56 -15.90 -14.58 -11.77
N TYR A 57 -16.51 -15.74 -12.01
CA TYR A 57 -16.01 -17.03 -11.54
C TYR A 57 -15.23 -17.75 -12.63
N VAL A 58 -14.03 -18.23 -12.30
CA VAL A 58 -13.19 -18.98 -13.23
C VAL A 58 -13.48 -20.48 -13.09
N PRO A 59 -14.12 -21.14 -14.07
CA PRO A 59 -14.32 -22.58 -14.01
C PRO A 59 -12.95 -23.30 -14.00
N PRO A 60 -12.69 -24.19 -13.03
CA PRO A 60 -11.37 -24.83 -12.87
C PRO A 60 -11.01 -25.76 -14.03
N PHE A 61 -12.02 -26.33 -14.72
CA PHE A 61 -11.84 -27.30 -15.79
C PHE A 61 -12.58 -26.89 -17.07
N ASN A 62 -12.24 -25.71 -17.60
CA ASN A 62 -12.81 -25.20 -18.85
C ASN A 62 -12.21 -25.86 -20.11
N GLY A 63 -12.21 -27.20 -20.18
CA GLY A 63 -11.67 -27.94 -21.33
C GLY A 63 -10.14 -27.97 -21.44
N ASN A 64 -9.41 -27.54 -20.41
CA ASN A 64 -7.95 -27.63 -20.38
C ASN A 64 -7.47 -29.08 -20.17
N PRO A 65 -6.39 -29.52 -20.85
CA PRO A 65 -5.83 -30.85 -20.63
C PRO A 65 -5.30 -30.99 -19.19
N LEU A 66 -5.47 -32.18 -18.61
CA LEU A 66 -5.08 -32.47 -17.21
C LEU A 66 -3.59 -32.22 -16.93
N TRP A 67 -2.74 -32.29 -17.96
CA TRP A 67 -1.32 -31.95 -17.87
C TRP A 67 -1.07 -30.50 -17.47
N THR A 68 -1.95 -29.57 -17.84
CA THR A 68 -1.83 -28.14 -17.47
C THR A 68 -1.90 -27.94 -15.97
N THR A 69 -2.68 -28.74 -15.24
CA THR A 69 -2.76 -28.69 -13.77
C THR A 69 -1.41 -29.01 -13.14
N ILE A 70 -0.71 -30.04 -13.65
CA ILE A 70 0.60 -30.44 -13.14
C ILE A 70 1.65 -29.37 -13.46
N VAL A 71 1.64 -28.85 -14.70
CA VAL A 71 2.56 -27.79 -15.12
C VAL A 71 2.33 -26.50 -14.32
N SER A 72 1.07 -26.18 -13.97
CA SER A 72 0.73 -24.98 -13.17
C SER A 72 1.28 -25.01 -11.74
N PHE A 73 1.67 -26.18 -11.23
CA PHE A 73 2.27 -26.30 -9.90
C PHE A 73 3.66 -25.63 -9.82
N ILE A 74 4.43 -25.67 -10.90
CA ILE A 74 5.76 -25.06 -10.98
C ILE A 74 5.70 -23.53 -10.78
N PRO A 75 4.92 -22.76 -11.58
CA PRO A 75 4.78 -21.33 -11.36
C PRO A 75 4.04 -21.01 -10.05
N ALA A 76 3.15 -21.89 -9.56
CA ALA A 76 2.49 -21.69 -8.27
C ALA A 76 3.47 -21.74 -7.09
N ILE A 77 4.42 -22.69 -7.07
CA ILE A 77 5.49 -22.72 -6.07
C ILE A 77 6.35 -21.47 -6.15
N LEU A 78 6.74 -21.06 -7.36
CA LEU A 78 7.55 -19.85 -7.55
C LEU A 78 6.81 -18.62 -7.00
N ALA A 79 5.54 -18.44 -7.34
CA ALA A 79 4.70 -17.36 -6.83
C ALA A 79 4.56 -17.41 -5.29
N CYS A 80 4.37 -18.60 -4.72
CA CYS A 80 4.31 -18.79 -3.27
C CYS A 80 5.59 -18.30 -2.58
N ILE A 81 6.76 -18.65 -3.14
CA ILE A 81 8.06 -18.21 -2.59
C ILE A 81 8.22 -16.69 -2.70
N LEU A 82 7.91 -16.08 -3.85
CA LEU A 82 7.99 -14.63 -4.02
C LEU A 82 7.11 -13.89 -3.01
N ILE A 83 5.85 -14.32 -2.88
CA ILE A 83 4.88 -13.69 -1.98
C ILE A 83 5.32 -13.86 -0.52
N PHE A 84 5.81 -15.04 -0.15
CA PHE A 84 6.35 -15.27 1.19
C PHE A 84 7.53 -14.35 1.49
N MET A 85 8.49 -14.21 0.57
CA MET A 85 9.66 -13.35 0.75
C MET A 85 9.27 -11.87 0.88
N ASP A 86 8.39 -11.38 0.01
CA ASP A 86 7.93 -9.99 0.05
C ASP A 86 7.14 -9.69 1.33
N GLN A 87 6.32 -10.63 1.80
CA GLN A 87 5.58 -10.48 3.05
C GLN A 87 6.55 -10.41 4.23
N GLN A 88 7.54 -11.30 4.31
CA GLN A 88 8.48 -11.33 5.42
C GLN A 88 9.36 -10.08 5.45
N ILE A 89 9.90 -9.64 4.31
CA ILE A 89 10.71 -8.42 4.22
C ILE A 89 9.89 -7.20 4.62
N THR A 90 8.69 -7.04 4.05
CA THR A 90 7.82 -5.89 4.36
C THR A 90 7.46 -5.85 5.83
N THR A 91 7.07 -7.01 6.40
CA THR A 91 6.65 -7.11 7.79
C THR A 91 7.80 -6.79 8.74
N VAL A 92 9.01 -7.27 8.48
CA VAL A 92 10.21 -6.96 9.28
C VAL A 92 10.56 -5.46 9.23
N ILE A 93 10.45 -4.83 8.06
CA ILE A 93 10.76 -3.39 7.92
C ILE A 93 9.75 -2.53 8.68
N VAL A 94 8.46 -2.84 8.56
CA VAL A 94 7.39 -2.13 9.29
C VAL A 94 7.52 -2.34 10.80
N ASN A 95 7.83 -3.57 11.22
CA ASN A 95 7.96 -3.96 12.62
C ASN A 95 9.32 -3.64 13.25
N ARG A 96 10.15 -2.84 12.59
CA ARG A 96 11.45 -2.44 13.17
C ARG A 96 11.23 -1.76 14.51
N LYS A 97 12.03 -2.15 15.53
CA LYS A 97 11.91 -1.65 16.92
C LYS A 97 11.93 -0.11 17.01
N GLU A 98 12.59 0.54 16.07
CA GLU A 98 12.63 2.00 15.92
C GLU A 98 11.26 2.64 15.73
N ASN A 99 10.29 1.93 15.15
CA ASN A 99 8.93 2.44 14.93
C ASN A 99 8.05 2.36 16.19
N LYS A 100 8.52 1.74 17.29
CA LYS A 100 7.83 1.63 18.60
C LYS A 100 6.31 1.43 18.48
N LEU A 101 5.90 0.37 17.77
CA LEU A 101 4.49 0.02 17.59
C LEU A 101 3.85 -0.36 18.93
N LYS A 102 2.63 0.11 19.19
CA LYS A 102 1.89 -0.20 20.44
C LYS A 102 1.35 -1.63 20.50
N LYS A 103 1.08 -2.26 19.34
CA LYS A 103 0.59 -3.63 19.25
C LYS A 103 1.74 -4.60 18.93
N GLY A 104 1.60 -5.84 19.41
CA GLY A 104 2.55 -6.92 19.13
C GLY A 104 2.56 -7.35 17.66
N TYR A 105 3.52 -8.21 17.32
CA TYR A 105 3.75 -8.65 15.96
C TYR A 105 2.80 -9.78 15.54
N GLY A 106 2.39 -9.79 14.26
CA GLY A 106 1.42 -10.74 13.71
C GLY A 106 1.89 -11.52 12.49
N TYR A 107 3.17 -11.92 12.40
CA TYR A 107 3.75 -12.54 11.19
C TYR A 107 2.95 -13.75 10.65
N HIS A 108 2.54 -14.67 11.52
CA HIS A 108 1.80 -15.87 11.10
C HIS A 108 0.35 -15.57 10.72
N LEU A 109 -0.28 -14.65 11.44
CA LEU A 109 -1.67 -14.25 11.16
C LEU A 109 -1.76 -13.55 9.81
N ASP A 110 -0.78 -12.70 9.52
CA ASP A 110 -0.68 -11.97 8.25
C ASP A 110 -0.51 -12.94 7.06
N LEU A 111 0.37 -13.94 7.20
CA LEU A 111 0.53 -14.99 6.18
C LEU A 111 -0.74 -15.84 5.99
N CYS A 112 -1.45 -16.16 7.08
CA CYS A 112 -2.70 -16.91 7.03
C CYS A 112 -3.80 -16.13 6.28
N VAL A 113 -3.95 -14.84 6.61
CA VAL A 113 -4.91 -13.94 5.96
C VAL A 113 -4.58 -13.78 4.48
N LEU A 114 -3.29 -13.58 4.14
CA LEU A 114 -2.83 -13.46 2.76
C LEU A 114 -3.13 -14.73 1.94
N SER A 115 -2.85 -15.91 2.49
CA SER A 115 -3.12 -17.20 1.82
C SER A 115 -4.61 -17.39 1.52
N LEU A 116 -5.49 -17.10 2.50
CA LEU A 116 -6.94 -17.18 2.31
C LEU A 116 -7.43 -16.23 1.22
N LEU A 117 -6.87 -15.01 1.18
CA LEU A 117 -7.24 -14.02 0.20
C LEU A 117 -6.76 -14.38 -1.22
N ILE A 118 -5.56 -14.95 -1.36
CA ILE A 118 -5.04 -15.44 -2.65
C ILE A 118 -5.96 -16.55 -3.20
N LEU A 119 -6.49 -17.41 -2.35
CA LEU A 119 -7.47 -18.43 -2.75
C LEU A 119 -8.73 -17.77 -3.34
N VAL A 120 -9.29 -16.76 -2.65
CA VAL A 120 -10.48 -16.03 -3.12
C VAL A 120 -10.21 -15.31 -4.44
N VAL A 121 -9.08 -14.60 -4.56
CA VAL A 121 -8.64 -13.90 -5.77
C VAL A 121 -8.40 -14.87 -6.93
N GLY A 122 -7.84 -16.05 -6.65
CA GLY A 122 -7.63 -17.11 -7.64
C GLY A 122 -8.95 -17.65 -8.21
N ILE A 123 -9.95 -17.87 -7.36
CA ILE A 123 -11.31 -18.27 -7.79
C ILE A 123 -11.97 -17.19 -8.67
N LEU A 124 -11.79 -15.92 -8.30
CA LEU A 124 -12.34 -14.78 -9.02
C LEU A 124 -11.51 -14.39 -10.26
N GLY A 125 -10.33 -14.98 -10.44
CA GLY A 125 -9.42 -14.65 -11.55
C GLY A 125 -8.87 -13.23 -11.50
N LEU A 126 -8.84 -12.62 -10.31
CA LEU A 126 -8.32 -11.28 -10.08
C LEU A 126 -6.78 -11.32 -9.97
N PRO A 127 -6.09 -10.17 -10.17
CA PRO A 127 -4.65 -10.09 -9.98
C PRO A 127 -4.26 -10.38 -8.52
N ILE A 128 -3.18 -11.15 -8.34
CA ILE A 128 -2.57 -11.36 -7.02
C ILE A 128 -1.97 -10.03 -6.56
N TYR A 129 -2.18 -9.70 -5.29
CA TYR A 129 -1.58 -8.54 -4.66
C TYR A 129 -0.50 -8.94 -3.67
N VAL A 130 0.45 -8.04 -3.47
CA VAL A 130 1.62 -8.21 -2.61
C VAL A 130 1.77 -7.04 -1.65
N ALA A 131 2.42 -7.26 -0.51
CA ALA A 131 2.66 -6.21 0.46
C ALA A 131 3.55 -5.10 -0.12
N ALA A 132 3.08 -3.85 -0.07
CA ALA A 132 3.78 -2.70 -0.63
C ALA A 132 4.68 -2.02 0.42
N THR A 133 5.96 -2.38 0.47
CA THR A 133 6.91 -1.87 1.49
C THR A 133 6.94 -0.34 1.59
N VAL A 134 7.10 0.39 0.48
CA VAL A 134 7.24 1.86 0.49
C VAL A 134 5.96 2.54 0.98
N LEU A 135 4.80 2.05 0.53
CA LEU A 135 3.51 2.59 0.95
C LEU A 135 3.27 2.33 2.44
N SER A 136 3.57 1.12 2.91
CA SER A 136 3.47 0.78 4.34
C SER A 136 4.37 1.67 5.20
N ILE A 137 5.60 1.94 4.77
CA ILE A 137 6.51 2.85 5.50
C ILE A 137 5.98 4.28 5.50
N ASN A 138 5.50 4.79 4.35
CA ASN A 138 4.91 6.12 4.28
C ASN A 138 3.66 6.24 5.16
N HIS A 139 2.84 5.20 5.20
CA HIS A 139 1.69 5.12 6.08
C HIS A 139 2.10 5.12 7.55
N VAL A 140 3.08 4.31 7.94
CA VAL A 140 3.65 4.33 9.30
C VAL A 140 4.20 5.71 9.64
N ASN A 141 4.92 6.35 8.71
CA ASN A 141 5.47 7.69 8.88
C ASN A 141 4.37 8.75 9.09
N SER A 142 3.23 8.62 8.42
CA SER A 142 2.07 9.50 8.61
C SER A 142 1.39 9.34 9.98
N LEU A 143 1.57 8.18 10.63
CA LEU A 143 1.01 7.85 11.94
C LEU A 143 2.01 8.05 13.10
N LYS A 144 3.22 8.54 12.82
CA LYS A 144 4.23 8.84 13.85
C LYS A 144 3.77 10.00 14.73
N LEU A 145 3.67 9.76 16.04
CA LEU A 145 3.42 10.82 17.03
C LEU A 145 4.75 11.29 17.63
N GLU A 146 5.11 12.53 17.34
CA GLU A 146 6.21 13.24 17.99
C GLU A 146 5.72 13.87 19.30
N SER A 147 6.54 13.88 20.37
CA SER A 147 6.17 14.48 21.66
C SER A 147 5.81 15.96 21.55
N GLU A 148 4.66 16.32 22.12
CA GLU A 148 4.12 17.68 22.15
C GLU A 148 4.72 18.53 23.29
N SER A 149 5.28 17.90 24.32
CA SER A 149 5.88 18.61 25.46
C SER A 149 7.40 18.58 25.34
N ARG A 150 8.01 19.76 25.20
CA ARG A 150 9.47 19.96 25.16
C ARG A 150 9.90 21.07 26.09
N ALA A 151 10.97 20.84 26.84
CA ALA A 151 11.80 21.92 27.35
C ALA A 151 12.56 22.59 26.17
N PRO A 152 12.83 23.92 26.21
CA PRO A 152 13.55 24.60 25.14
C PRO A 152 14.92 23.95 24.93
N GLY A 153 15.18 23.37 23.74
CA GLY A 153 16.47 22.78 23.37
C GLY A 153 16.50 21.25 23.17
N GLU A 154 15.44 20.51 23.52
CA GLU A 154 15.41 19.05 23.29
C GLU A 154 14.93 18.66 21.88
N VAL A 155 15.61 17.66 21.30
CA VAL A 155 15.24 17.03 20.03
C VAL A 155 13.94 16.24 20.21
N ALA A 156 13.08 16.20 19.20
CA ALA A 156 11.78 15.53 19.25
C ALA A 156 11.88 14.09 19.76
N GLN A 157 11.35 13.80 20.95
CA GLN A 157 11.32 12.42 21.42
C GLN A 157 10.18 11.68 20.70
N PHE A 158 10.54 10.64 19.96
CA PHE A 158 9.59 9.75 19.29
C PHE A 158 8.84 8.92 20.34
N ILE A 159 7.55 9.22 20.54
CA ILE A 159 6.70 8.55 21.55
C ILE A 159 6.20 7.21 21.01
N GLY A 160 5.91 7.13 19.70
CA GLY A 160 5.54 5.89 19.03
C GLY A 160 4.60 6.13 17.85
N VAL A 161 4.23 5.05 17.16
CA VAL A 161 3.20 5.04 16.12
C VAL A 161 1.89 4.55 16.72
N ARG A 162 0.79 5.16 16.31
CA ARG A 162 -0.55 4.87 16.83
C ARG A 162 -1.08 3.49 16.44
#